data_AF-X6LM01-F1
#
_entry.id   AF-X6LM01-F1
#
_cell.length_a   1.000
_cell.length_b   1.000
_cell.length_c   1.000
_cell.angle_alpha   90.00
_cell.angle_beta   90.00
_cell.angle_gamma   90.00
#
_symmetry.space_group_name_H-M   'P 1'
#
loop_
_entity.id
_entity.type
_entity.pdbx_description
1 polymer ?
#
loop_
_entity_poly.entity_id
_entity_poly.type
_entity_poly.pdbx_seq_one_letter_code
_entity_poly.pdbx_strand_id
1 'polypeptide(L)'
;DWNTQINAAKHAFNKCMEISHSFSKEDILAYKQIVDEFKSADPLRKHLTEAICADALIQNLDHQTHHLIEEMQEHMKNEFILQTQLNKLVQVGTVFPEFASVYKEACQTLAKHLTNYVNNAKVCLDNHNFEEMRKNLEALVKALSLQSHLISLFDIKQEITNLETLTLTHLQNVVSEAHAKIKDATKDKFDLAKEEKSDTSSLSLVRVEKLSESDVKQLETSVMILESAVNVFDLLCQQHVNLSKPVKEMFQSFLGE
;
A
#
# COMPACT_ATOMS: atom_id res chain seq x y z
N ASP A 1 33.99 35.76 -11.15
CA ASP A 1 33.72 35.40 -9.74
C ASP A 1 32.26 35.10 -9.45
N TRP A 2 31.35 36.07 -9.62
CA TRP A 2 29.89 35.89 -9.40
C TRP A 2 29.28 34.68 -10.12
N ASN A 3 29.40 34.63 -11.45
CA ASN A 3 28.87 33.52 -12.26
C ASN A 3 29.53 32.17 -11.92
N THR A 4 30.80 32.19 -11.53
CA THR A 4 31.55 31.00 -11.11
C THR A 4 30.97 30.41 -9.84
N GLN A 5 30.62 31.24 -8.86
CA GLN A 5 30.00 30.80 -7.61
C GLN A 5 28.62 30.20 -7.83
N ILE A 6 27.77 30.83 -8.65
CA ILE A 6 26.45 30.26 -9.00
C ILE A 6 26.60 28.89 -9.67
N ASN A 7 27.49 28.78 -10.67
CA ASN A 7 27.67 27.51 -11.37
C ASN A 7 28.24 26.42 -10.45
N ALA A 8 29.16 26.78 -9.54
CA ALA A 8 29.67 25.86 -8.54
C ALA A 8 28.57 25.39 -7.58
N ALA A 9 27.70 26.31 -7.13
CA ALA A 9 26.57 25.99 -6.26
C ALA A 9 25.58 25.04 -6.95
N LYS A 10 25.21 25.31 -8.21
CA LYS A 10 24.36 24.43 -9.02
C LYS A 10 24.97 23.03 -9.15
N HIS A 11 26.24 22.96 -9.52
CA HIS A 11 26.93 21.69 -9.71
C HIS A 11 27.00 20.88 -8.40
N ALA A 12 27.34 21.53 -7.29
CA ALA A 12 27.39 20.87 -5.98
C ALA A 12 26.01 20.35 -5.57
N PHE A 13 24.97 21.17 -5.70
CA PHE A 13 23.60 20.78 -5.38
C PHE A 13 23.08 19.65 -6.26
N ASN A 14 23.27 19.73 -7.57
CA ASN A 14 22.82 18.69 -8.52
C ASN A 14 23.51 17.37 -8.23
N LYS A 15 24.81 17.39 -7.94
CA LYS A 15 25.53 16.19 -7.51
C LYS A 15 24.91 15.57 -6.26
N CYS A 16 24.50 16.38 -5.28
CA CYS A 16 23.83 15.88 -4.08
C CYS A 16 22.42 15.33 -4.38
N MET A 17 21.70 15.91 -5.35
CA MET A 17 20.40 15.42 -5.81
C MET A 17 20.50 14.12 -6.62
N GLU A 18 21.59 13.90 -7.34
CA GLU A 18 21.83 12.68 -8.14
C GLU A 18 22.27 11.47 -7.29
N ILE A 19 22.85 11.68 -6.11
CA ILE A 19 23.30 10.57 -5.25
C ILE A 19 22.08 9.77 -4.76
N SER A 20 22.21 8.44 -4.76
CA SER A 20 21.19 7.46 -4.38
C SER A 20 20.86 7.42 -2.88
N HIS A 21 21.45 8.30 -2.08
CA HIS A 21 21.23 8.41 -0.65
C HIS A 21 20.39 9.65 -0.32
N SER A 22 19.90 9.72 0.92
CA SER A 22 19.20 10.89 1.42
C SER A 22 20.12 12.12 1.33
N PHE A 23 19.60 13.15 0.68
CA PHE A 23 20.19 14.49 0.70
C PHE A 23 20.34 14.98 2.14
N SER A 24 21.47 15.61 2.49
CA SER A 24 21.67 16.13 3.85
C SER A 24 20.97 17.47 4.01
N LYS A 25 20.49 17.74 5.22
CA LYS A 25 19.87 19.04 5.56
C LYS A 25 20.89 20.17 5.43
N GLU A 26 22.15 19.87 5.70
CA GLU A 26 23.25 20.81 5.64
C GLU A 26 23.52 21.26 4.19
N ASP A 27 23.47 20.34 3.23
CA ASP A 27 23.66 20.66 1.81
C ASP A 27 22.57 21.62 1.30
N ILE A 28 21.31 21.42 1.71
CA ILE A 28 20.23 22.31 1.29
C ILE A 28 20.31 23.69 1.91
N LEU A 29 20.75 23.75 3.16
CA LEU A 29 20.94 25.01 3.87
C LEU A 29 22.10 25.80 3.27
N ALA A 30 23.20 25.12 2.91
CA ALA A 30 24.30 25.74 2.19
C ALA A 30 23.84 26.30 0.84
N TYR A 31 23.03 25.55 0.09
CA TYR A 31 22.46 26.04 -1.15
C TYR A 31 21.54 27.25 -0.93
N LYS A 32 20.68 27.21 0.10
CA LYS A 32 19.81 28.33 0.46
C LYS A 32 20.59 29.57 0.85
N GLN A 33 21.67 29.43 1.61
CA GLN A 33 22.51 30.55 1.98
C GLN A 33 23.03 31.28 0.74
N ILE A 34 23.51 30.53 -0.26
CA ILE A 34 23.95 31.10 -1.54
C ILE A 34 22.78 31.78 -2.25
N VAL A 35 21.60 31.14 -2.33
CA VAL A 35 20.41 31.78 -2.91
C VAL A 35 20.10 33.12 -2.24
N ASP A 36 20.09 33.16 -0.91
CA ASP A 36 19.73 34.35 -0.13
C ASP A 36 20.79 35.45 -0.26
N GLU A 37 22.08 35.11 -0.29
CA GLU A 37 23.18 36.04 -0.56
C GLU A 37 23.01 36.70 -1.94
N PHE A 38 22.75 35.91 -2.98
CA PHE A 38 22.58 36.43 -4.33
C PHE A 38 21.28 37.26 -4.46
N LYS A 39 20.17 36.84 -3.83
CA LYS A 39 18.94 37.65 -3.75
C LYS A 39 19.18 38.99 -3.08
N SER A 40 19.98 39.03 -1.99
CA SER A 40 20.27 40.27 -1.27
C SER A 40 21.02 41.31 -2.11
N ALA A 41 21.80 40.83 -3.09
CA ALA A 41 22.63 41.66 -3.93
C ALA A 41 22.04 41.89 -5.35
N ASP A 42 20.81 41.44 -5.60
CA ASP A 42 20.03 41.76 -6.81
C ASP A 42 19.94 43.28 -7.12
N PRO A 43 19.90 44.22 -6.15
CA PRO A 43 19.93 45.65 -6.47
C PRO A 43 21.18 46.11 -7.24
N LEU A 44 22.30 45.35 -7.14
CA LEU A 44 23.53 45.62 -7.89
C LEU A 44 23.45 45.12 -9.34
N ARG A 45 22.45 44.31 -9.68
CA ARG A 45 22.29 43.70 -11.01
C ARG A 45 22.12 44.73 -12.12
N LYS A 46 21.57 45.91 -11.82
CA LYS A 46 21.50 47.02 -12.79
C LYS A 46 22.88 47.47 -13.29
N HIS A 47 23.95 47.14 -12.55
CA HIS A 47 25.34 47.43 -12.91
C HIS A 47 26.11 46.20 -13.40
N LEU A 48 25.50 45.01 -13.33
CA LEU A 48 26.09 43.71 -13.67
C LEU A 48 25.14 42.96 -14.60
N THR A 49 24.87 43.51 -15.78
CA THR A 49 23.83 43.00 -16.69
C THR A 49 24.12 41.61 -17.26
N GLU A 50 25.39 41.19 -17.26
CA GLU A 50 25.83 39.86 -17.71
C GLU A 50 25.94 38.83 -16.56
N ALA A 51 25.68 39.25 -15.31
CA ALA A 51 25.75 38.36 -14.16
C ALA A 51 24.48 37.50 -14.04
N ILE A 52 24.68 36.21 -13.78
CA ILE A 52 23.60 35.27 -13.50
C ILE A 52 22.90 35.71 -12.20
N CYS A 53 21.57 35.78 -12.19
CA CYS A 53 20.80 36.16 -11.00
C CYS A 53 20.44 34.96 -10.12
N ALA A 54 19.95 35.25 -8.91
CA ALA A 54 19.46 34.23 -7.99
C ALA A 54 18.32 33.38 -8.57
N ASP A 55 17.52 33.93 -9.50
CA ASP A 55 16.45 33.18 -10.17
C ASP A 55 17.00 31.95 -10.90
N ALA A 56 18.24 31.98 -11.37
CA ALA A 56 18.84 30.83 -12.02
C ALA A 56 19.10 29.66 -11.05
N LEU A 57 19.29 29.94 -9.75
CA LEU A 57 19.38 28.92 -8.69
C LEU A 57 17.98 28.37 -8.35
N ILE A 58 16.97 29.24 -8.31
CA ILE A 58 15.57 28.82 -8.12
C ILE A 58 15.09 27.94 -9.30
N GLN A 59 15.40 28.32 -10.54
CA GLN A 59 15.11 27.50 -11.73
C GLN A 59 15.84 26.15 -11.70
N ASN A 60 17.05 26.11 -11.13
CA ASN A 60 17.77 24.85 -10.95
C ASN A 60 17.06 23.96 -9.91
N LEU A 61 16.58 24.52 -8.79
CA LEU A 61 15.75 23.79 -7.83
C LEU A 61 14.48 23.25 -8.49
N ASP A 62 13.78 24.10 -9.24
CA ASP A 62 12.57 23.71 -9.96
C ASP A 62 12.83 22.53 -10.89
N HIS A 63 13.85 22.62 -11.74
CA HIS A 63 14.26 21.53 -12.62
C HIS A 63 14.60 20.24 -11.87
N GLN A 64 15.36 20.34 -10.78
CA GLN A 64 15.74 19.16 -9.99
C GLN A 64 14.53 18.53 -9.30
N THR A 65 13.61 19.32 -8.75
CA THR A 65 12.39 18.77 -8.14
C THR A 65 11.51 18.07 -9.16
N HIS A 66 11.38 18.59 -10.38
CA HIS A 66 10.67 17.91 -11.47
C HIS A 66 11.32 16.58 -11.84
N HIS A 67 12.66 16.54 -11.96
CA HIS A 67 13.39 15.30 -12.22
C HIS A 67 13.12 14.24 -11.14
N LEU A 68 13.07 14.62 -9.85
CA LEU A 68 12.73 13.66 -8.79
C LEU A 68 11.32 13.09 -8.95
N ILE A 69 10.36 13.91 -9.39
CA ILE A 69 8.98 13.45 -9.64
C ILE A 69 8.95 12.49 -10.82
N GLU A 70 9.68 12.77 -11.90
CA GLU A 70 9.81 11.87 -13.05
C GLU A 70 10.41 10.53 -12.64
N GLU A 71 11.49 10.52 -11.86
CA GLU A 71 12.08 9.28 -11.33
C GLU A 71 11.09 8.50 -10.46
N MET A 72 10.29 9.19 -9.64
CA MET A 72 9.24 8.53 -8.85
C MET A 72 8.19 7.87 -9.74
N GLN A 73 7.80 8.50 -10.84
CA GLN A 73 6.81 7.97 -11.78
C GLN A 73 7.34 6.72 -12.51
N GLU A 74 8.59 6.74 -12.96
CA GLU A 74 9.24 5.59 -13.61
C GLU A 74 9.42 4.40 -12.65
N HIS A 75 9.61 4.69 -11.37
CA HIS A 75 9.91 3.72 -10.33
C HIS A 75 8.80 3.55 -9.28
N MET A 76 7.53 3.72 -9.67
CA MET A 76 6.35 3.59 -8.78
C MET A 76 6.24 2.27 -8.01
N LYS A 77 6.97 1.23 -8.41
CA LYS A 77 7.00 -0.08 -7.73
C LYS A 77 8.23 -0.29 -6.83
N ASN A 78 9.15 0.68 -6.78
CA ASN A 78 10.38 0.61 -6.00
C ASN A 78 10.31 1.58 -4.82
N GLU A 79 9.92 1.04 -3.67
CA GLU A 79 9.76 1.73 -2.40
C GLU A 79 11.03 2.44 -1.92
N PHE A 80 12.21 1.89 -2.20
CA PHE A 80 13.48 2.51 -1.80
C PHE A 80 13.73 3.80 -2.58
N ILE A 81 13.49 3.77 -3.89
CA ILE A 81 13.59 4.97 -4.74
C ILE A 81 12.55 5.99 -4.30
N LEU A 82 11.28 5.59 -4.17
CA LEU A 82 10.20 6.48 -3.74
C LEU A 82 10.49 7.16 -2.39
N GLN A 83 10.96 6.39 -1.41
CA GLN A 83 11.35 6.91 -0.09
C GLN A 83 12.48 7.93 -0.19
N THR A 84 13.49 7.64 -1.01
CA THR A 84 14.63 8.52 -1.22
C THR A 84 14.21 9.84 -1.86
N GLN A 85 13.38 9.80 -2.90
CA GLN A 85 12.93 11.01 -3.58
C GLN A 85 11.97 11.85 -2.72
N LEU A 86 11.04 11.22 -1.99
CA LEU A 86 10.18 11.92 -1.04
C LEU A 86 10.99 12.60 0.08
N ASN A 87 12.04 11.95 0.59
CA ASN A 87 12.96 12.52 1.56
C ASN A 87 13.69 13.76 1.02
N LYS A 88 14.06 13.77 -0.26
CA LYS A 88 14.68 14.94 -0.90
C LYS A 88 13.65 16.07 -1.08
N LEU A 89 12.47 15.75 -1.61
CA LEU A 89 11.40 16.72 -1.85
C LEU A 89 10.92 17.39 -0.55
N VAL A 90 10.75 16.64 0.54
CA VAL A 90 10.32 17.23 1.82
C VAL A 90 11.38 18.17 2.39
N GLN A 91 12.66 17.84 2.22
CA GLN A 91 13.76 18.71 2.64
C GLN A 91 13.78 20.00 1.81
N VAL A 92 13.62 19.88 0.49
CA VAL A 92 13.46 21.04 -0.41
C VAL A 92 12.28 21.91 0.01
N GLY A 93 11.09 21.35 0.20
CA GLY A 93 9.92 22.10 0.63
C GLY A 93 10.05 22.72 2.02
N THR A 94 10.84 22.10 2.92
CA THR A 94 11.07 22.65 4.27
C THR A 94 11.96 23.89 4.24
N VAL A 95 12.99 23.90 3.38
CA VAL A 95 13.97 24.99 3.30
C VAL A 95 13.54 26.06 2.29
N PHE A 96 12.83 25.67 1.25
CA PHE A 96 12.22 26.53 0.24
C PHE A 96 10.69 26.30 0.22
N PRO A 97 9.91 27.04 1.04
CA PRO A 97 8.47 26.84 1.18
C PRO A 97 7.67 26.94 -0.12
N GLU A 98 8.18 27.66 -1.13
CA GLU A 98 7.59 27.73 -2.48
C GLU A 98 7.52 26.38 -3.19
N PHE A 99 8.36 25.40 -2.80
CA PHE A 99 8.35 24.02 -3.33
C PHE A 99 7.57 23.04 -2.45
N ALA A 100 6.96 23.48 -1.34
CA ALA A 100 6.19 22.58 -0.47
C ALA A 100 4.96 21.96 -1.17
N SER A 101 4.39 22.67 -2.16
CA SER A 101 3.31 22.14 -3.00
C SER A 101 3.76 20.95 -3.84
N VAL A 102 4.98 20.97 -4.40
CA VAL A 102 5.53 19.89 -5.22
C VAL A 102 5.62 18.59 -4.42
N TYR A 103 6.15 18.65 -3.20
CA TYR A 103 6.17 17.49 -2.29
C TYR A 103 4.76 16.97 -1.98
N LYS A 104 3.80 17.87 -1.72
CA LYS A 104 2.41 17.49 -1.44
C LYS A 104 1.75 16.81 -2.62
N GLU A 105 1.96 17.31 -3.84
CA GLU A 105 1.43 16.72 -5.08
C GLU A 105 2.03 15.33 -5.34
N ALA A 106 3.34 15.15 -5.07
CA ALA A 106 4.00 13.86 -5.12
C ALA A 106 3.32 12.84 -4.18
N CYS A 107 3.11 13.24 -2.92
CA CYS A 107 2.45 12.40 -1.93
C CYS A 107 1.00 12.07 -2.30
N GLN A 108 0.25 13.03 -2.85
CA GLN A 108 -1.12 12.81 -3.33
C GLN A 108 -1.17 11.83 -4.50
N THR A 109 -0.22 11.93 -5.43
CA THR A 109 -0.11 11.02 -6.57
C THR A 109 0.16 9.59 -6.10
N LEU A 110 1.08 9.40 -5.15
CA LEU A 110 1.34 8.09 -4.55
C LEU A 110 0.13 7.57 -3.77
N ALA A 111 -0.51 8.40 -2.94
CA ALA A 111 -1.71 8.01 -2.20
C ALA A 111 -2.83 7.51 -3.13
N LYS A 112 -3.03 8.20 -4.28
CA LYS A 112 -3.98 7.76 -5.30
C LYS A 112 -3.58 6.42 -5.91
N HIS A 113 -2.29 6.21 -6.18
CA HIS A 113 -1.78 4.94 -6.69
C HIS A 113 -2.01 3.79 -5.69
N LEU A 114 -1.73 4.01 -4.41
CA LEU A 114 -1.97 3.04 -3.34
C LEU A 114 -3.47 2.74 -3.14
N THR A 115 -4.31 3.76 -3.30
CA THR A 115 -5.77 3.60 -3.27
C THR A 115 -6.26 2.62 -4.34
N ASN A 116 -5.61 2.58 -5.51
CA ASN A 116 -5.94 1.61 -6.54
C ASN A 116 -5.66 0.17 -6.09
N TYR A 117 -4.54 -0.08 -5.37
CA TYR A 117 -4.27 -1.42 -4.83
C TYR A 117 -5.33 -1.85 -3.82
N VAL A 118 -5.78 -0.94 -2.94
CA VAL A 118 -6.87 -1.23 -1.99
C VAL A 118 -8.17 -1.54 -2.71
N ASN A 119 -8.57 -0.71 -3.69
CA ASN A 119 -9.80 -0.92 -4.43
C ASN A 119 -9.77 -2.21 -5.24
N ASN A 120 -8.64 -2.52 -5.88
CA ASN A 120 -8.43 -3.77 -6.60
C ASN A 120 -8.51 -4.96 -5.64
N ALA A 121 -7.92 -4.89 -4.45
CA ALA A 121 -8.00 -5.95 -3.46
C ALA A 121 -9.45 -6.23 -3.03
N LYS A 122 -10.27 -5.19 -2.82
CA LYS A 122 -11.70 -5.32 -2.51
C LYS A 122 -12.46 -6.02 -3.64
N VAL A 123 -12.24 -5.59 -4.89
CA VAL A 123 -12.86 -6.24 -6.07
C VAL A 123 -12.39 -7.69 -6.23
N CYS A 124 -11.14 -7.99 -5.92
CA CYS A 124 -10.64 -9.36 -5.96
C CYS A 124 -11.33 -10.24 -4.92
N LEU A 125 -11.61 -9.70 -3.73
CA LEU A 125 -12.33 -10.41 -2.68
C LEU A 125 -13.76 -10.78 -3.12
N ASP A 126 -14.49 -9.83 -3.70
CA ASP A 126 -15.86 -10.05 -4.21
C ASP A 126 -15.92 -11.16 -5.28
N ASN A 127 -14.83 -11.30 -6.06
CA ASN A 127 -14.70 -12.28 -7.12
C ASN A 127 -13.96 -13.56 -6.71
N HIS A 128 -13.61 -13.72 -5.43
CA HIS A 128 -12.81 -14.84 -4.91
C HIS A 128 -11.45 -15.03 -5.61
N ASN A 129 -10.87 -13.96 -6.17
CA ASN A 129 -9.56 -13.97 -6.80
C ASN A 129 -8.46 -13.67 -5.77
N PHE A 130 -8.21 -14.63 -4.88
CA PHE A 130 -7.30 -14.44 -3.76
C PHE A 130 -5.84 -14.22 -4.18
N GLU A 131 -5.40 -14.83 -5.28
CA GLU A 131 -4.02 -14.67 -5.76
C GLU A 131 -3.72 -13.23 -6.21
N GLU A 132 -4.66 -12.58 -6.90
CA GLU A 132 -4.50 -11.17 -7.25
C GLU A 132 -4.67 -10.26 -6.03
N MET A 133 -5.57 -10.61 -5.10
CA MET A 133 -5.68 -9.92 -3.82
C MET A 133 -4.36 -9.92 -3.04
N ARG A 134 -3.69 -11.08 -2.97
CA ARG A 134 -2.37 -11.25 -2.35
C ARG A 134 -1.34 -10.28 -2.94
N LYS A 135 -1.23 -10.18 -4.26
CA LYS A 135 -0.29 -9.26 -4.93
C LYS A 135 -0.57 -7.79 -4.59
N ASN A 136 -1.85 -7.41 -4.52
CA ASN A 136 -2.24 -6.05 -4.11
C ASN A 136 -1.84 -5.78 -2.64
N LEU A 137 -2.05 -6.75 -1.74
CA LEU A 137 -1.62 -6.65 -0.34
C LEU A 137 -0.08 -6.57 -0.22
N GLU A 138 0.67 -7.37 -0.97
CA GLU A 138 2.14 -7.30 -1.00
C GLU A 138 2.64 -5.94 -1.45
N ALA A 139 2.00 -5.32 -2.45
CA ALA A 139 2.33 -3.98 -2.90
C ALA A 139 2.12 -2.94 -1.78
N LEU A 140 1.01 -3.04 -1.03
CA LEU A 140 0.74 -2.18 0.12
C LEU A 140 1.75 -2.39 1.26
N VAL A 141 2.10 -3.65 1.55
CA VAL A 141 3.07 -3.99 2.59
C VAL A 141 4.46 -3.44 2.25
N LYS A 142 4.90 -3.55 0.99
CA LYS A 142 6.16 -2.93 0.53
C LYS A 142 6.15 -1.42 0.68
N ALA A 143 5.00 -0.78 0.45
CA ALA A 143 4.84 0.65 0.61
C ALA A 143 4.85 1.13 2.08
N LEU A 144 4.84 0.25 3.09
CA LEU A 144 4.86 0.64 4.51
C LEU A 144 6.04 1.52 4.91
N SER A 145 7.18 1.42 4.22
CA SER A 145 8.32 2.32 4.42
C SER A 145 7.94 3.79 4.22
N LEU A 146 7.00 4.05 3.31
CA LEU A 146 6.50 5.38 2.92
C LEU A 146 5.47 5.96 3.91
N GLN A 147 5.05 5.21 4.94
CA GLN A 147 4.00 5.61 5.88
C GLN A 147 4.26 7.00 6.50
N SER A 148 5.52 7.31 6.82
CA SER A 148 5.90 8.59 7.44
C SER A 148 5.54 9.81 6.57
N HIS A 149 5.60 9.66 5.26
CA HIS A 149 5.22 10.71 4.30
C HIS A 149 3.70 10.74 4.07
N LEU A 150 3.06 9.57 4.08
CA LEU A 150 1.71 9.40 3.55
C LEU A 150 0.61 9.40 4.61
N ILE A 151 0.92 9.19 5.90
CA ILE A 151 -0.09 8.96 6.96
C ILE A 151 -1.23 9.98 7.01
N SER A 152 -0.97 11.25 6.65
CA SER A 152 -2.01 12.30 6.63
C SER A 152 -2.96 12.24 5.42
N LEU A 153 -2.56 11.57 4.35
CA LEU A 153 -3.31 11.43 3.10
C LEU A 153 -3.85 10.01 2.90
N PHE A 154 -3.09 9.01 3.35
CA PHE A 154 -3.36 7.60 3.17
C PHE A 154 -2.63 6.80 4.26
N ASP A 155 -3.38 6.24 5.20
CA ASP A 155 -2.82 5.40 6.26
C ASP A 155 -2.71 3.95 5.78
N ILE A 156 -1.52 3.58 5.31
CA ILE A 156 -1.24 2.26 4.73
C ILE A 156 -1.50 1.15 5.76
N LYS A 157 -1.09 1.36 7.02
CA LYS A 157 -1.30 0.39 8.10
C LYS A 157 -2.79 0.16 8.33
N GLN A 158 -3.55 1.25 8.42
CA GLN A 158 -5.00 1.14 8.63
C GLN A 158 -5.69 0.47 7.45
N GLU A 159 -5.31 0.78 6.21
CA GLU A 159 -5.90 0.15 5.02
C GLU A 159 -5.57 -1.36 4.93
N ILE A 160 -4.35 -1.77 5.28
CA ILE A 160 -4.02 -3.20 5.40
C ILE A 160 -4.90 -3.88 6.45
N THR A 161 -5.05 -3.28 7.64
CA THR A 161 -5.93 -3.83 8.70
C THR A 161 -7.40 -3.88 8.27
N ASN A 162 -7.88 -2.89 7.51
CA ASN A 162 -9.23 -2.87 6.96
C ASN A 162 -9.43 -4.02 5.97
N LEU A 163 -8.48 -4.24 5.05
CA LEU A 163 -8.53 -5.34 4.10
C LEU A 163 -8.48 -6.70 4.79
N GLU A 164 -7.61 -6.87 5.78
CA GLU A 164 -7.54 -8.06 6.62
C GLU A 164 -8.88 -8.38 7.29
N THR A 165 -9.51 -7.36 7.90
CA THR A 165 -10.82 -7.51 8.55
C THR A 165 -11.91 -7.87 7.54
N LEU A 166 -11.86 -7.27 6.35
CA LEU A 166 -12.81 -7.55 5.28
C LEU A 166 -12.67 -9.00 4.78
N THR A 167 -11.44 -9.47 4.56
CA THR A 167 -11.17 -10.86 4.18
C THR A 167 -11.67 -11.84 5.24
N LEU A 168 -11.36 -11.58 6.51
CA LEU A 168 -11.82 -12.38 7.64
C LEU A 168 -13.36 -12.47 7.67
N THR A 169 -14.04 -11.33 7.54
CA THR A 169 -15.50 -11.29 7.55
C THR A 169 -16.09 -12.05 6.35
N HIS A 170 -15.49 -11.89 5.16
CA HIS A 170 -15.94 -12.59 3.95
C HIS A 170 -15.86 -14.11 4.10
N LEU A 171 -14.70 -14.62 4.55
CA LEU A 171 -14.51 -16.06 4.73
C LEU A 171 -15.39 -16.61 5.85
N GLN A 172 -15.62 -15.86 6.93
CA GLN A 172 -16.57 -16.26 7.99
C GLN A 172 -18.01 -16.35 7.47
N ASN A 173 -18.42 -15.48 6.55
CA ASN A 173 -19.74 -15.56 5.92
C ASN A 173 -19.86 -16.81 5.06
N VAL A 174 -18.83 -17.12 4.24
CA VAL A 174 -18.79 -18.36 3.44
C VAL A 174 -18.92 -19.61 4.33
N VAL A 175 -18.18 -19.67 5.44
CA VAL A 175 -18.29 -20.77 6.42
C VAL A 175 -19.68 -20.84 7.04
N SER A 176 -20.24 -19.69 7.44
CA SER A 176 -21.54 -19.63 8.10
C SER A 176 -22.68 -20.07 7.18
N GLU A 177 -22.63 -19.68 5.90
CA GLU A 177 -23.56 -20.13 4.87
C GLU A 177 -23.47 -21.64 4.64
N ALA A 178 -22.25 -22.17 4.47
CA ALA A 178 -22.03 -23.61 4.32
C ALA A 178 -22.54 -24.39 5.55
N HIS A 179 -22.26 -23.91 6.76
CA HIS A 179 -22.69 -24.54 7.99
C HIS A 179 -24.22 -24.49 8.17
N ALA A 180 -24.88 -23.39 7.79
CA ALA A 180 -26.34 -23.30 7.81
C ALA A 180 -26.99 -24.35 6.90
N LYS A 181 -26.45 -24.57 5.70
CA LYS A 181 -26.93 -25.60 4.78
C LYS A 181 -26.79 -27.02 5.32
N ILE A 182 -25.65 -27.32 5.94
CA ILE A 182 -25.44 -28.62 6.62
C ILE A 182 -26.43 -28.77 7.79
N LYS A 183 -26.69 -27.69 8.53
CA LYS A 183 -27.63 -27.69 9.65
C LYS A 183 -29.07 -27.89 9.20
N ASP A 184 -29.52 -27.24 8.14
CA ASP A 184 -30.89 -27.40 7.63
C ASP A 184 -31.13 -28.84 7.15
N ALA A 185 -30.18 -29.42 6.42
CA ALA A 185 -30.21 -30.82 6.02
C ALA A 185 -30.24 -31.82 7.20
N THR A 186 -29.74 -31.42 8.37
CA THR A 186 -29.76 -32.24 9.59
C THR A 186 -30.96 -31.95 10.51
N LYS A 187 -31.60 -30.79 10.40
CA LYS A 187 -32.76 -30.39 11.21
C LYS A 187 -34.08 -30.97 10.70
N ASP A 188 -34.24 -31.11 9.38
CA ASP A 188 -35.37 -31.84 8.77
C ASP A 188 -35.48 -33.30 9.27
N LYS A 189 -34.39 -33.84 9.83
CA LYS A 189 -34.35 -35.16 10.46
C LYS A 189 -35.02 -35.19 11.84
N PHE A 190 -34.98 -34.11 12.62
CA PHE A 190 -35.53 -34.10 13.99
C PHE A 190 -37.04 -33.88 14.04
N ASP A 191 -37.61 -33.17 13.07
CA ASP A 191 -39.05 -32.98 12.98
C ASP A 191 -39.77 -34.21 12.37
N LEU A 192 -39.10 -34.98 11.51
CA LEU A 192 -39.59 -36.30 11.04
C LEU A 192 -39.35 -37.44 12.05
N ALA A 193 -38.27 -37.40 12.84
CA ALA A 193 -37.98 -38.42 13.85
C ALA A 193 -38.85 -38.31 15.13
N LYS A 194 -39.68 -37.26 15.26
CA LYS A 194 -40.69 -37.20 16.33
C LYS A 194 -41.91 -38.10 16.08
N GLU A 195 -42.08 -38.64 14.88
CA GLU A 195 -43.16 -39.60 14.58
C GLU A 195 -42.74 -41.08 14.69
N GLU A 196 -41.44 -41.42 14.74
CA GLU A 196 -41.00 -42.80 14.91
C GLU A 196 -40.08 -42.97 16.13
N LYS A 197 -40.66 -43.48 17.22
CA LYS A 197 -39.93 -44.10 18.31
C LYS A 197 -39.24 -45.37 17.79
N SER A 198 -37.92 -45.34 17.63
CA SER A 198 -37.12 -46.56 17.67
C SER A 198 -35.67 -46.27 18.03
N ASP A 199 -35.21 -46.97 19.06
CA ASP A 199 -33.81 -47.09 19.46
C ASP A 199 -32.92 -47.45 18.28
N THR A 200 -31.83 -46.70 18.07
CA THR A 200 -30.47 -47.23 18.09
C THR A 200 -29.44 -46.13 17.86
N SER A 201 -28.47 -46.10 18.78
CA SER A 201 -27.16 -45.50 18.66
C SER A 201 -26.57 -45.59 17.24
N SER A 202 -26.44 -44.45 16.55
CA SER A 202 -25.45 -44.22 15.50
C SER A 202 -25.24 -42.72 15.30
N LEU A 203 -24.41 -42.16 16.21
CA LEU A 203 -23.66 -40.94 15.97
C LEU A 203 -22.57 -41.26 14.92
N SER A 204 -22.81 -40.96 13.65
CA SER A 204 -21.78 -40.63 12.64
C SER A 204 -22.38 -40.75 11.23
N LEU A 205 -21.87 -39.93 10.31
CA LEU A 205 -22.34 -39.68 8.94
C LEU A 205 -23.67 -38.93 8.83
N VAL A 206 -23.54 -37.61 8.67
CA VAL A 206 -24.46 -36.84 7.82
C VAL A 206 -24.53 -37.58 6.48
N ARG A 207 -25.59 -38.34 6.23
CA ARG A 207 -25.84 -38.93 4.92
C ARG A 207 -26.12 -37.78 3.97
N VAL A 208 -25.12 -37.47 3.14
CA VAL A 208 -25.15 -36.54 2.00
C VAL A 208 -26.33 -36.82 1.04
N GLU A 209 -26.97 -38.00 1.16
CA GLU A 209 -28.10 -38.52 0.39
C GLU A 209 -29.36 -37.63 0.30
N LYS A 210 -29.52 -36.56 1.11
CA LYS A 210 -30.70 -35.66 1.07
C LYS A 210 -30.42 -34.19 0.79
N LEU A 211 -29.17 -33.80 0.53
CA LEU A 211 -28.90 -32.45 0.04
C LEU A 211 -29.48 -32.30 -1.37
N SER A 212 -30.18 -31.20 -1.64
CA SER A 212 -30.59 -30.90 -3.00
C SER A 212 -29.34 -30.74 -3.87
N GLU A 213 -29.44 -31.06 -5.17
CA GLU A 213 -28.30 -30.87 -6.09
C GLU A 213 -27.78 -29.42 -6.05
N SER A 214 -28.66 -28.44 -5.82
CA SER A 214 -28.25 -27.04 -5.62
C SER A 214 -27.49 -26.80 -4.31
N ASP A 215 -27.89 -27.43 -3.20
CA ASP A 215 -27.18 -27.28 -1.93
C ASP A 215 -25.80 -27.96 -1.98
N VAL A 216 -25.68 -29.11 -2.67
CA VAL A 216 -24.39 -29.77 -2.91
C VAL A 216 -23.47 -28.86 -3.72
N LYS A 217 -23.94 -28.30 -4.84
CA LYS A 217 -23.15 -27.36 -5.67
C LYS A 217 -22.72 -26.12 -4.89
N GLN A 218 -23.57 -25.60 -4.01
CA GLN A 218 -23.24 -24.45 -3.16
C GLN A 218 -22.17 -24.81 -2.11
N LEU A 219 -22.25 -26.00 -1.51
CA LEU A 219 -21.23 -26.49 -0.58
C LEU A 219 -19.88 -26.72 -1.29
N GLU A 220 -19.88 -27.34 -2.47
CA GLU A 220 -18.68 -27.50 -3.30
C GLU A 220 -18.05 -26.14 -3.63
N THR A 221 -18.87 -25.16 -4.01
CA THR A 221 -18.40 -23.79 -4.27
C THR A 221 -17.78 -23.16 -3.02
N SER A 222 -18.42 -23.33 -1.85
CA SER A 222 -17.92 -22.80 -0.58
C SER A 222 -16.58 -23.43 -0.19
N VAL A 223 -16.45 -24.76 -0.34
CA VAL A 223 -15.19 -25.47 -0.09
C VAL A 223 -14.10 -25.00 -1.04
N MET A 224 -14.39 -24.87 -2.34
CA MET A 224 -13.42 -24.35 -3.31
C MET A 224 -12.93 -22.94 -2.97
N ILE A 225 -13.83 -22.05 -2.53
CA ILE A 225 -13.47 -20.68 -2.11
C ILE A 225 -12.53 -20.73 -0.90
N LEU A 226 -12.89 -21.51 0.12
CA LEU A 226 -12.09 -21.63 1.34
C LEU A 226 -10.72 -22.25 1.07
N GLU A 227 -10.67 -23.33 0.30
CA GLU A 227 -9.42 -24.00 -0.10
C GLU A 227 -8.51 -23.06 -0.89
N SER A 228 -9.07 -22.30 -1.84
CA SER A 228 -8.31 -21.32 -2.61
C SER A 228 -7.72 -20.22 -1.70
N ALA A 229 -8.53 -19.70 -0.76
CA ALA A 229 -8.05 -18.70 0.20
C ALA A 229 -6.92 -19.26 1.05
N VAL A 230 -7.08 -20.44 1.63
CA VAL A 230 -6.08 -21.10 2.48
C VAL A 230 -4.76 -21.27 1.73
N ASN A 231 -4.79 -21.82 0.52
CA ASN A 231 -3.58 -22.06 -0.27
C ASN A 231 -2.81 -20.76 -0.58
N VAL A 232 -3.51 -19.67 -0.85
CA VAL A 232 -2.89 -18.38 -1.18
C VAL A 232 -2.35 -17.67 0.07
N PHE A 233 -3.11 -17.69 1.16
CA PHE A 233 -2.76 -16.96 2.37
C PHE A 233 -1.79 -17.70 3.29
N ASP A 234 -1.74 -19.04 3.24
CA ASP A 234 -0.69 -19.83 3.90
C ASP A 234 0.69 -19.45 3.32
N LEU A 235 0.78 -19.32 1.99
CA LEU A 235 1.98 -18.85 1.31
C LEU A 235 2.40 -17.43 1.77
N LEU A 236 1.43 -16.52 1.97
CA LEU A 236 1.68 -15.18 2.53
C LEU A 236 2.22 -15.22 3.96
N CYS A 237 1.68 -16.10 4.80
CA CYS A 237 2.14 -16.27 6.18
C CYS A 237 3.58 -16.79 6.25
N GLN A 238 3.97 -17.63 5.29
CA GLN A 238 5.33 -18.16 5.16
C GLN A 238 6.33 -17.15 4.59
N GLN A 239 5.89 -16.23 3.71
CA GLN A 239 6.74 -15.25 3.02
C GLN A 239 7.01 -13.94 3.79
N HIS A 240 6.87 -13.94 5.11
CA HIS A 240 7.18 -12.80 5.99
C HIS A 240 6.31 -11.54 5.80
N VAL A 241 5.08 -11.66 5.28
CA VAL A 241 4.10 -10.57 5.43
C VAL A 241 3.60 -10.59 6.86
N ASN A 242 3.78 -9.49 7.57
CA ASN A 242 3.45 -9.39 9.00
C ASN A 242 1.94 -9.19 9.18
N LEU A 243 1.14 -10.19 8.75
CA LEU A 243 -0.31 -10.20 8.93
C LEU A 243 -0.65 -10.12 10.42
N SER A 244 -1.78 -9.48 10.75
CA SER A 244 -2.23 -9.37 12.12
C SER A 244 -2.51 -10.76 12.73
N LYS A 245 -2.35 -10.86 14.06
CA LYS A 245 -2.54 -12.11 14.81
C LYS A 245 -3.89 -12.78 14.52
N PRO A 246 -5.04 -12.07 14.49
CA PRO A 246 -6.33 -12.69 14.20
C PRO A 246 -6.41 -13.34 12.81
N VAL A 247 -5.75 -12.73 11.81
CA VAL A 247 -5.72 -13.25 10.44
C VAL A 247 -4.90 -14.53 10.38
N LYS A 248 -3.74 -14.55 11.03
CA LYS A 248 -2.89 -15.75 11.14
C LYS A 248 -3.62 -16.89 11.85
N GLU A 249 -4.30 -16.59 12.95
CA GLU A 249 -5.07 -17.58 13.73
C GLU A 249 -6.25 -18.14 12.92
N MET A 250 -6.93 -17.32 12.12
CA MET A 250 -8.00 -17.78 11.23
C MET A 250 -7.48 -18.73 10.15
N PHE A 251 -6.40 -18.38 9.45
CA PHE A 251 -5.83 -19.27 8.42
C PHE A 251 -5.32 -20.58 9.01
N GLN A 252 -4.71 -20.53 10.19
CA GLN A 252 -4.34 -21.74 10.93
C GLN A 252 -5.56 -22.57 11.34
N SER A 253 -6.70 -21.95 11.67
CA SER A 253 -7.94 -22.68 11.98
C SER A 253 -8.53 -23.42 10.78
N PHE A 254 -8.21 -22.98 9.56
CA PHE A 254 -8.57 -23.70 8.33
C PHE A 254 -7.60 -24.82 7.97
N LEU A 255 -6.34 -24.72 8.42
CA LEU A 255 -5.28 -25.72 8.21
C LEU A 255 -5.23 -26.79 9.31
N GLY A 256 -6.06 -26.67 10.34
CA GLY A 256 -6.11 -27.63 11.45
C GLY A 256 -6.72 -28.97 11.01
N GLU A 257 -5.88 -30.01 11.05
CA GLU A 257 -6.23 -31.44 11.06
C GLU A 257 -7.32 -31.80 12.09
#